data_AF-A0A484ZG42-F1
#
_entry.id   AF-A0A484ZG42-F1
#
_cell.length_a   1.000
_cell.length_b   1.000
_cell.length_c   1.000
_cell.angle_alpha   90.00
_cell.angle_beta   90.00
_cell.angle_gamma   90.00
#
_symmetry.space_group_name_H-M   'P 1'
#
loop_
_entity.id
_entity.type
_entity.pdbx_description
1 polymer ?
#
loop_
_entity_poly.entity_id
_entity_poly.type
_entity_poly.pdbx_seq_one_letter_code
_entity_poly.pdbx_strand_id
1 'polypeptide(L)' 'MLNAWQEQKARGGKTLLEPRLIEPGTSLLSPGIIEMSGVSSVPDEEVFGPLLCVWRYDAFDDAIEMANNTRFGLSSG' A
#
# COMPACT_ATOMS: atom_id res chain seq x y z
N MET A 1 2.87 -10.45 2.82
CA MET A 1 2.18 -9.66 1.78
C MET A 1 0.65 -9.81 1.84
N LEU A 2 0.05 -11.01 1.65
CA LEU A 2 -1.42 -11.15 1.74
C LEU A 2 -1.99 -10.66 3.09
N ASN A 3 -1.31 -10.97 4.20
CA ASN A 3 -1.68 -10.45 5.52
C ASN A 3 -1.62 -8.92 5.58
N ALA A 4 -0.55 -8.31 5.05
CA ALA A 4 -0.43 -6.86 5.01
C ALA A 4 -1.59 -6.22 4.21
N TRP A 5 -1.98 -6.79 3.06
CA TRP A 5 -3.16 -6.31 2.33
C TRP A 5 -4.46 -6.45 3.15
N GLN A 6 -4.65 -7.59 3.83
CA GLN A 6 -5.82 -7.79 4.70
C GLN A 6 -5.85 -6.79 5.87
N GLU A 7 -4.70 -6.49 6.46
CA GLU A 7 -4.57 -5.49 7.53
C GLU A 7 -4.92 -4.09 7.02
N GLN A 8 -4.43 -3.70 5.85
CA GLN A 8 -4.78 -2.40 5.26
C GLN A 8 -6.28 -2.32 4.90
N LYS A 9 -6.85 -3.41 4.39
CA LYS A 9 -8.30 -3.53 4.17
C LYS A 9 -9.08 -3.40 5.48
N ALA A 10 -8.64 -4.06 6.54
CA ALA A 10 -9.26 -3.99 7.86
C ALA A 10 -9.20 -2.58 8.48
N ARG A 11 -8.17 -1.79 8.15
CA ARG A 11 -8.04 -0.38 8.53
C ARG A 11 -8.97 0.57 7.75
N GLY A 12 -9.75 0.05 6.81
CA GLY A 12 -10.67 0.84 5.97
C GLY A 12 -10.16 1.12 4.56
N GLY A 13 -9.01 0.53 4.18
CA GLY A 13 -8.47 0.64 2.83
C GLY A 13 -9.43 0.05 1.78
N LYS A 14 -9.64 0.78 0.69
CA LYS A 14 -10.48 0.34 -0.43
C LYS A 14 -9.65 -0.50 -1.39
N THR A 15 -9.95 -1.80 -1.46
CA THR A 15 -9.28 -2.67 -2.44
C THR A 15 -9.64 -2.27 -3.87
N LEU A 16 -8.63 -1.96 -4.68
CA LEU A 16 -8.77 -1.68 -6.12
C LEU A 16 -8.43 -2.93 -6.96
N LEU A 17 -7.43 -3.70 -6.52
CA LEU A 17 -7.05 -4.99 -7.07
C LEU A 17 -6.70 -5.95 -5.94
N GLU A 18 -7.43 -7.05 -5.84
CA GLU A 18 -7.22 -8.08 -4.81
C GLU A 18 -6.02 -8.99 -5.17
N PRO A 19 -4.99 -9.07 -4.31
CA PRO A 19 -3.88 -9.99 -4.50
C PRO A 19 -4.29 -11.43 -4.19
N ARG A 20 -3.67 -12.40 -4.88
CA ARG A 20 -3.96 -13.83 -4.71
C ARG A 20 -2.67 -14.66 -4.73
N LEU A 21 -2.69 -15.77 -4.00
CA LEU A 21 -1.74 -16.86 -4.21
C LEU A 21 -2.11 -17.56 -5.52
N ILE A 22 -1.20 -17.53 -6.49
CA ILE A 22 -1.44 -18.06 -7.84
C ILE A 22 -1.41 -19.59 -7.84
N GLU A 23 -0.43 -20.17 -7.14
CA GLU A 23 -0.20 -21.61 -7.13
C GLU A 23 0.00 -22.10 -5.69
N PRO A 24 -0.86 -23.02 -5.19
CA PRO A 24 -0.73 -23.58 -3.85
C PRO A 24 0.65 -24.22 -3.62
N GLY A 25 1.24 -23.98 -2.45
CA GLY A 25 2.56 -24.51 -2.10
C GLY A 25 3.75 -23.72 -2.68
N THR A 26 3.50 -22.62 -3.41
CA THR A 26 4.54 -21.73 -3.93
C THR A 26 4.52 -20.36 -3.24
N SER A 27 5.44 -19.47 -3.61
CA SER A 27 5.43 -18.06 -3.22
C SER A 27 4.95 -17.12 -4.33
N LEU A 28 4.28 -17.66 -5.36
CA LEU A 28 3.78 -16.87 -6.50
C LEU A 28 2.54 -16.07 -6.09
N LEU A 29 2.71 -14.76 -5.96
CA LEU A 29 1.64 -13.81 -5.62
C LEU A 29 1.31 -12.93 -6.82
N SER A 30 0.02 -12.71 -7.08
CA SER A 30 -0.41 -11.66 -8.00
C SER A 30 -0.18 -10.27 -7.38
N PRO A 31 -0.06 -9.21 -8.20
CA PRO A 31 -0.11 -7.84 -7.71
C PRO A 31 -1.39 -7.54 -6.95
N GLY A 32 -1.29 -6.67 -5.95
CA GLY A 32 -2.42 -6.07 -5.23
C GLY A 32 -2.33 -4.55 -5.26
N ILE A 33 -3.48 -3.88 -5.34
CA ILE A 33 -3.60 -2.42 -5.29
C ILE A 33 -4.69 -2.06 -4.28
N ILE A 34 -4.35 -1.21 -3.31
CA ILE A 34 -5.29 -0.74 -2.29
C ILE A 34 -5.20 0.77 -2.15
N GLU A 35 -6.36 1.43 -2.12
CA GLU A 35 -6.47 2.87 -1.94
C GLU A 35 -6.69 3.20 -0.47
N MET A 36 -5.92 4.16 0.04
CA MET A 36 -5.73 4.40 1.47
C MET A 36 -6.03 5.85 1.87
N SER A 37 -6.57 6.69 0.98
CA SER A 37 -6.78 8.14 1.22
C SER A 37 -7.76 8.41 2.35
N GLY A 38 -8.69 7.50 2.63
CA GLY A 38 -9.63 7.58 3.75
C GLY A 38 -9.13 6.97 5.06
N VAL A 39 -7.90 6.44 5.10
CA VAL A 39 -7.36 5.72 6.27
C VAL A 39 -6.38 6.60 7.02
N SER A 40 -6.68 6.88 8.29
CA SER A 40 -5.76 7.55 9.20
C SER A 40 -4.81 6.56 9.88
N SER A 41 -3.61 7.02 10.26
CA SER A 41 -2.66 6.26 11.11
C SER A 41 -2.20 4.94 10.49
N VAL A 42 -1.87 4.95 9.20
CA VAL A 42 -1.19 3.84 8.53
C VAL A 42 0.24 3.72 9.10
N PRO A 43 0.69 2.54 9.55
CA PRO A 43 2.06 2.34 10.00
C PRO A 43 3.05 2.68 8.87
N ASP A 44 4.11 3.41 9.22
CA ASP A 44 5.26 3.67 8.34
C ASP A 44 6.16 2.43 8.30
N GLU A 45 5.70 1.41 7.58
CA GLU A 45 6.32 0.10 7.44
C GLU A 45 6.47 -0.29 5.97
N GLU A 46 7.58 -0.96 5.66
CA GLU A 46 7.85 -1.47 4.32
C GLU A 46 7.32 -2.91 4.16
N VAL A 47 6.46 -3.10 3.16
CA VAL A 47 5.97 -4.43 2.76
C VAL A 47 6.73 -4.89 1.52
N PHE A 48 7.71 -5.79 1.71
CA PHE A 48 8.44 -6.41 0.60
C PHE A 48 7.56 -7.42 -0.17
N GLY A 49 6.87 -6.94 -1.21
CA GLY A 49 6.03 -7.75 -2.09
C GLY A 49 5.27 -6.89 -3.11
N PRO A 50 4.51 -7.51 -4.04
CA PRO A 50 3.82 -6.80 -5.11
C PRO A 50 2.51 -6.14 -4.62
N LEU A 51 2.57 -5.33 -3.56
CA LEU A 51 1.44 -4.60 -2.99
C LEU A 51 1.66 -3.10 -3.14
N LEU A 52 0.81 -2.44 -3.93
CA LEU A 52 0.82 -0.98 -4.08
C LEU A 52 -0.26 -0.35 -3.22
N CYS A 53 0.14 0.58 -2.35
CA CYS A 53 -0.78 1.48 -1.66
C CYS A 53 -0.89 2.79 -2.45
N VAL A 54 -2.11 3.25 -2.68
CA VAL A 54 -2.42 4.46 -3.45
C VAL A 54 -3.08 5.48 -2.53
N TRP A 55 -2.56 6.69 -2.54
CA TRP A 55 -3.19 7.84 -1.91
C TRP A 55 -3.52 8.90 -2.96
N ARG A 56 -4.68 9.54 -2.79
CA ARG A 56 -5.12 10.66 -3.63
C ARG A 56 -4.85 11.96 -2.88
N TYR A 57 -4.49 12.98 -3.63
CA TYR A 57 -4.24 14.33 -3.15
C TYR A 57 -4.84 15.35 -4.14
N ASP A 58 -5.07 16.57 -3.68
CA ASP A 58 -5.70 17.63 -4.48
C ASP A 58 -4.67 18.65 -4.99
N ALA A 59 -3.69 19.02 -4.17
CA ALA A 59 -2.61 19.93 -4.54
C ALA A 59 -1.25 19.22 -4.60
N PHE A 60 -0.34 19.75 -5.42
CA PHE A 60 1.00 19.17 -5.57
C PHE A 60 1.82 19.25 -4.27
N ASP A 61 1.64 20.32 -3.49
CA ASP A 61 2.30 20.45 -2.19
C ASP A 61 1.87 19.37 -1.20
N ASP A 62 0.59 18.95 -1.22
CA ASP A 62 0.09 17.82 -0.42
C ASP A 62 0.83 16.52 -0.80
N ALA A 63 1.07 16.31 -2.09
CA ALA A 63 1.79 15.13 -2.56
C ALA A 63 3.23 15.10 -2.04
N ILE A 64 3.90 16.26 -2.00
CA ILE A 64 5.27 16.38 -1.47
C ILE A 64 5.27 16.10 0.04
N GLU A 65 4.34 16.68 0.79
CA GLU A 65 4.23 16.46 2.24
C GLU A 65 3.99 14.98 2.54
N MET A 66 3.06 14.34 1.82
CA MET A 66 2.75 12.93 1.96
C MET A 66 3.92 12.03 1.58
N ALA A 67 4.62 12.32 0.49
CA ALA A 67 5.78 11.54 0.04
C ALA A 67 6.96 11.63 1.03
N ASN A 68 7.11 12.76 1.70
CA ASN A 68 8.13 12.97 2.74
C ASN A 68 7.70 12.44 4.12
N ASN A 69 6.44 12.06 4.32
CA ASN A 69 5.93 11.54 5.59
C ASN A 69 6.27 10.05 5.78
N THR A 70 7.56 9.77 5.77
CA THR A 70 8.13 8.46 6.08
C THR A 70 9.48 8.66 6.76
N ARG A 71 9.90 7.72 7.60
CA ARG A 71 11.27 7.70 8.16
C ARG A 71 12.32 7.28 7.13
N PHE A 72 11.90 6.76 5.99
CA PHE A 72 12.78 6.24 4.94
C PHE A 72 13.18 7.36 3.94
N GLY A 73 14.11 7.05 3.03
CA GLY A 73 14.61 8.02 2.06
C GLY A 73 15.41 7.40 0.91
N LEU A 74 15.02 6.21 0.48
CA LEU A 74 15.79 5.42 -0.49
C LEU A 74 15.59 5.90 -1.94
N SER A 75 14.34 6.12 -2.36
CA SER A 75 13.98 6.51 -3.73
C SER A 75 12.63 7.24 -3.74
N SER A 76 12.42 8.12 -4.72
CA SER A 76 11.15 8.79 -5.02
C SER A 76 11.09 9.12 -6.52
N GLY A 77 9.90 9.12 -7.12
CA GLY A 77 9.69 9.33 -8.56
C GLY A 77 8.23 9.47 -8.96
#